data_AF-A0A920GUT3-F1
#
_entry.id   AF-A0A920GUT3-F1
#
_cell.length_a   1.000
_cell.length_b   1.000
_cell.length_c   1.000
_cell.angle_alpha   90.00
_cell.angle_beta   90.00
_cell.angle_gamma   90.00
#
_symmetry.space_group_name_H-M   'P 1'
#
loop_
_entity.id
_entity.type
_entity.pdbx_description
1 polymer ?
#
loop_
_entity_poly.entity_id
_entity_poly.type
_entity_poly.pdbx_seq_one_letter_code
_entity_poly.pdbx_strand_id
1 'polypeptide(L)'
;MFGLCAIILAEDGLVWNMRILSDNPLARKYGYSEDSSSKAPEKIAQAINLIDKQLLGQADKGSPYLIGDGITALDIYWATMSMAISPVSLNIMPATQQNQGMLKMFEIGFNFTSN
;
A
#
# COMPACT_ATOMS: atom_id res chain seq x y z
N MET A 1 16.28 4.35 6.68
CA MET A 1 15.22 4.10 7.68
C MET A 1 15.06 2.60 7.79
N PHE A 2 14.97 2.02 8.99
CA PHE A 2 14.84 0.56 9.18
C PHE A 2 13.46 0.22 9.75
N GLY A 3 13.02 -1.04 9.61
CA GLY A 3 11.75 -1.54 10.14
C GLY A 3 10.55 -1.38 9.20
N LEU A 4 9.38 -1.85 9.66
CA LEU A 4 8.17 -1.98 8.84
C LEU A 4 7.67 -0.62 8.29
N CYS A 5 7.81 0.47 9.04
CA CYS A 5 7.49 1.81 8.52
C CYS A 5 8.36 2.19 7.32
N ALA A 6 9.63 1.78 7.29
CA ALA A 6 10.51 2.03 6.15
C ALA A 6 10.06 1.27 4.92
N ILE A 7 9.67 0.01 5.11
CA ILE A 7 9.16 -0.85 4.03
C ILE A 7 7.92 -0.23 3.38
N ILE A 8 7.06 0.45 4.15
CA ILE A 8 5.86 1.09 3.63
C ILE A 8 6.16 2.46 3.00
N LEU A 9 6.86 3.34 3.72
CA LEU A 9 6.88 4.79 3.45
C LEU A 9 8.20 5.35 2.95
N ALA A 10 9.31 4.63 3.10
CA ALA A 10 10.62 5.17 2.72
C ALA A 10 10.77 5.31 1.19
N GLU A 11 11.82 6.03 0.80
CA GLU A 11 12.37 5.89 -0.55
C GLU A 11 12.67 4.42 -0.85
N ASP A 12 12.30 3.98 -2.05
CA ASP A 12 12.34 2.58 -2.48
C ASP A 12 11.46 1.62 -1.64
N GLY A 13 10.58 2.14 -0.79
CA GLY A 13 9.52 1.37 -0.12
C GLY A 13 8.29 1.14 -1.02
N LEU A 14 7.24 0.56 -0.44
CA LEU A 14 5.99 0.21 -1.12
C LEU A 14 5.37 1.39 -1.87
N VAL A 15 5.10 2.49 -1.15
CA VAL A 15 4.40 3.66 -1.71
C VAL A 15 5.27 4.39 -2.75
N TRP A 16 6.58 4.36 -2.56
CA TRP A 16 7.53 4.89 -3.55
C TRP A 16 7.47 4.08 -4.84
N ASN A 17 7.55 2.75 -4.74
CA ASN A 17 7.52 1.88 -5.90
C ASN A 17 6.19 1.95 -6.65
N MET A 18 5.05 2.08 -5.96
CA MET A 18 3.76 2.33 -6.60
C MET A 18 3.75 3.62 -7.43
N ARG A 19 4.39 4.68 -6.93
CA ARG A 19 4.43 5.98 -7.59
C ARG A 19 5.21 5.95 -8.91
N ILE A 20 6.23 5.11 -9.01
CA ILE A 20 7.11 4.99 -10.19
C ILE A 20 6.68 3.89 -11.17
N LEU A 21 5.49 3.29 -11.00
CA LEU A 21 4.96 2.27 -11.93
C LEU A 21 4.66 2.82 -13.32
N SER A 22 4.45 4.12 -13.47
CA SER A 22 4.19 4.75 -14.76
C SER A 22 4.98 6.05 -14.90
N ASP A 23 5.37 6.37 -16.13
CA ASP A 23 6.08 7.59 -16.43
C ASP A 23 5.13 8.80 -16.41
N ASN A 24 5.11 9.51 -15.29
CA ASN A 24 4.32 10.73 -15.09
C ASN A 24 5.13 11.81 -14.36
N PRO A 25 4.72 13.09 -14.37
CA PRO A 25 5.50 14.17 -13.77
C PRO A 25 5.84 13.96 -12.29
N LEU A 26 4.94 13.30 -11.55
CA LEU A 26 5.17 12.97 -10.15
C LEU A 26 6.22 11.85 -10.04
N ALA A 27 6.12 10.79 -10.82
CA ALA A 27 7.09 9.69 -10.87
C ALA A 27 8.50 10.21 -11.21
N ARG A 28 8.64 11.06 -12.23
CA ARG A 28 9.93 11.67 -12.62
C ARG A 28 10.56 12.50 -11.50
N LYS A 29 9.74 13.21 -10.71
CA LYS A 29 10.22 13.96 -9.53
C LYS A 29 10.79 13.05 -8.44
N TYR A 30 10.31 11.80 -8.35
CA TYR A 30 10.67 10.83 -7.32
C TYR A 30 11.41 9.62 -7.91
N GLY A 31 12.38 9.86 -8.79
CA GLY A 31 13.35 8.83 -9.18
C GLY A 31 12.87 7.77 -10.16
N TYR A 32 11.82 8.05 -10.94
CA TYR A 32 11.48 7.21 -12.08
C TYR A 32 12.66 7.08 -13.05
N SER A 33 12.98 5.84 -13.40
CA SER A 33 13.73 5.43 -14.58
C SER A 33 13.10 4.15 -15.13
N GLU A 34 13.38 3.79 -16.38
CA GLU A 34 12.88 2.52 -16.94
C GLU A 34 13.33 1.32 -16.08
N ASP A 35 14.58 1.34 -15.60
CA ASP A 35 15.13 0.29 -14.73
C ASP A 35 14.40 0.22 -13.38
N SER A 36 14.20 1.36 -12.69
CA SER A 36 13.54 1.35 -11.37
C SER A 36 12.06 0.97 -11.48
N SER A 37 11.37 1.45 -12.53
CA SER A 37 9.99 1.11 -12.83
C SER A 37 9.81 -0.39 -13.14
N SER A 38 10.74 -0.99 -13.91
CA SER A 38 10.67 -2.42 -14.25
C SER A 38 10.80 -3.34 -13.03
N LYS A 39 11.52 -2.92 -11.98
CA LYS A 39 11.72 -3.66 -10.73
C LYS A 39 10.64 -3.38 -9.69
N ALA A 40 9.88 -2.29 -9.84
CA ALA A 40 8.91 -1.84 -8.85
C ALA A 40 7.82 -2.89 -8.53
N PRO A 41 7.22 -3.61 -9.50
CA PRO A 41 6.22 -4.64 -9.21
C PRO A 41 6.73 -5.73 -8.26
N GLU A 42 7.97 -6.19 -8.45
CA GLU A 42 8.57 -7.22 -7.58
C GLU A 42 8.75 -6.69 -6.15
N LYS A 43 9.28 -5.48 -6.00
CA LYS A 43 9.46 -4.84 -4.69
C LYS A 43 8.14 -4.61 -3.96
N ILE A 44 7.09 -4.20 -4.68
CA ILE A 44 5.74 -4.05 -4.14
C ILE A 44 5.25 -5.40 -3.60
N ALA A 45 5.37 -6.47 -4.39
CA ALA A 45 4.96 -7.81 -3.96
C ALA A 45 5.75 -8.30 -2.74
N GLN A 46 7.07 -8.06 -2.70
CA GLN A 46 7.92 -8.40 -1.55
C GLN A 46 7.48 -7.65 -0.28
N ALA A 47 7.19 -6.36 -0.38
CA ALA A 47 6.71 -5.57 0.75
C ALA A 47 5.35 -6.06 1.27
N ILE A 48 4.40 -6.33 0.38
CA ILE A 48 3.07 -6.86 0.75
C ILE A 48 3.20 -8.21 1.44
N ASN A 49 4.00 -9.13 0.88
CA ASN A 49 4.24 -10.45 1.47
C ASN A 49 4.87 -10.37 2.87
N LEU A 50 5.71 -9.37 3.11
CA LEU A 50 6.33 -9.18 4.42
C LEU A 50 5.30 -8.67 5.45
N ILE A 51 4.42 -7.76 5.05
CA ILE A 51 3.33 -7.27 5.91
C ILE A 51 2.32 -8.38 6.20
N ASP A 52 1.95 -9.19 5.20
CA ASP A 52 1.07 -10.34 5.36
C ASP A 52 1.62 -11.35 6.39
N LYS A 53 2.88 -11.76 6.23
CA LYS A 53 3.55 -12.65 7.19
C LYS A 53 3.60 -12.06 8.60
N GLN A 54 3.81 -10.74 8.73
CA GLN A 54 3.81 -10.09 10.02
C GLN A 54 2.42 -10.15 10.68
N LEU A 55 1.36 -9.86 9.92
CA LEU A 55 -0.02 -9.93 10.42
C LEU A 55 -0.41 -11.35 10.83
N LEU A 56 -0.08 -12.36 10.02
CA LEU A 56 -0.30 -13.77 10.36
C LEU A 56 0.43 -14.15 11.66
N GLY A 57 1.70 -13.74 11.81
CA GLY A 57 2.48 -14.02 13.01
C GLY A 57 2.00 -13.28 14.28
N GLN A 58 1.28 -12.16 14.14
CA GLN A 58 0.61 -11.48 15.27
C GLN A 58 -0.73 -12.13 15.58
N ALA A 59 -1.48 -12.54 14.55
CA ALA A 59 -2.74 -13.26 14.70
C ALA A 59 -2.54 -14.60 15.45
N ASP A 60 -1.46 -15.33 15.18
CA ASP A 60 -1.08 -16.55 15.92
C ASP A 60 -0.84 -16.29 17.42
N LYS A 61 -0.54 -15.04 17.79
CA LYS A 61 -0.36 -14.59 19.18
C LYS A 61 -1.62 -13.95 19.76
N GLY A 62 -2.72 -13.93 19.00
CA GLY A 62 -3.99 -13.32 19.39
C GLY A 62 -4.02 -11.78 19.24
N SER A 63 -3.04 -11.17 18.57
CA SER A 63 -3.02 -9.74 18.31
C SER A 63 -3.51 -9.40 16.89
N PRO A 64 -4.42 -8.43 16.73
CA PRO A 64 -4.85 -7.94 15.42
C PRO A 64 -3.94 -6.84 14.84
N TYR A 65 -2.93 -6.38 15.57
CA TYR A 65 -2.07 -5.26 15.17
C TYR A 65 -0.77 -5.74 14.54
N LEU A 66 -0.10 -4.87 13.76
CA LEU A 66 1.17 -5.21 13.10
C LEU A 66 2.30 -5.48 14.10
N ILE A 67 2.23 -4.92 15.31
CA ILE A 67 3.20 -5.19 16.36
C ILE A 67 2.61 -4.99 17.76
N GLY A 68 2.81 -5.97 18.64
CA GLY A 68 2.36 -5.90 20.03
C GLY A 68 0.83 -5.95 20.14
N ASP A 69 0.28 -5.51 21.26
CA ASP A 69 -1.16 -5.70 21.59
C ASP A 69 -1.98 -4.41 21.48
N GLY A 70 -1.46 -3.39 20.78
CA GLY A 70 -2.13 -2.11 20.63
C GLY A 70 -1.79 -1.42 19.31
N ILE A 71 -2.64 -0.46 18.93
CA ILE A 71 -2.43 0.38 17.74
C ILE A 71 -1.13 1.17 17.87
N THR A 72 -0.35 1.14 16.79
CA THR A 72 0.85 1.96 16.63
C THR A 72 0.75 2.85 15.40
N ALA A 73 1.72 3.75 15.21
CA ALA A 73 1.82 4.54 13.98
C ALA A 73 1.94 3.65 12.73
N LEU A 74 2.54 2.46 12.86
CA LEU A 74 2.66 1.51 11.76
C LEU A 74 1.29 1.06 11.24
N ASP A 75 0.35 0.76 12.13
CA ASP A 75 -1.02 0.36 11.77
C ASP A 75 -1.76 1.49 11.04
N ILE A 76 -1.59 2.74 11.50
CA ILE A 76 -2.20 3.92 10.87
C ILE A 76 -1.64 4.12 9.45
N TYR A 77 -0.32 4.01 9.29
CA TYR A 77 0.31 4.14 7.99
C TYR A 77 -0.10 3.01 7.04
N TRP A 78 -0.12 1.77 7.52
CA TRP A 78 -0.57 0.64 6.72
C TRP A 78 -2.03 0.79 6.30
N ALA A 79 -2.96 1.05 7.23
CA ALA A 79 -4.38 1.19 6.93
C ALA A 79 -4.66 2.30 5.90
N THR A 80 -3.87 3.37 5.91
CA THR A 80 -3.98 4.45 4.93
C THR A 80 -3.43 4.04 3.57
N MET A 81 -2.22 3.46 3.55
CA MET A 81 -1.51 3.20 2.29
C MET A 81 -1.99 1.92 1.60
N SER A 82 -2.53 0.95 2.33
CA SER A 82 -3.07 -0.30 1.77
C SER A 82 -4.25 -0.05 0.83
N MET A 83 -4.93 1.09 0.96
CA MET A 83 -6.00 1.51 0.04
C MET A 83 -5.53 1.67 -1.41
N ALA A 84 -4.23 1.93 -1.63
CA ALA A 84 -3.65 1.95 -2.97
C ALA A 84 -3.56 0.56 -3.61
N ILE A 85 -3.64 -0.51 -2.81
CA ILE A 85 -3.59 -1.91 -3.26
C ILE A 85 -5.00 -2.50 -3.36
N SER A 86 -5.86 -2.19 -2.40
CA SER A 86 -7.22 -2.70 -2.37
C SER A 86 -8.09 -1.69 -1.62
N PRO A 87 -9.23 -1.29 -2.17
CA PRO A 87 -10.11 -0.38 -1.48
C PRO A 87 -10.69 -1.11 -0.26
N VAL A 88 -10.84 -0.38 0.84
CA VAL A 88 -11.55 -0.91 2.01
C VAL A 88 -13.03 -1.05 1.68
N SER A 89 -13.70 -2.04 2.30
CA SER A 89 -15.11 -2.29 2.05
C SER A 89 -15.98 -1.08 2.42
N LEU A 90 -17.12 -0.92 1.75
CA LEU A 90 -18.05 0.18 2.02
C LEU A 90 -18.66 0.13 3.43
N ASN A 91 -18.58 -1.00 4.12
CA ASN A 91 -18.96 -1.10 5.54
C ASN A 91 -18.00 -0.32 6.45
N ILE A 92 -16.70 -0.29 6.09
CA ILE A 92 -15.68 0.47 6.81
C ILE A 92 -15.63 1.92 6.31
N MET A 93 -15.71 2.13 4.99
CA MET A 93 -15.72 3.45 4.38
C MET A 93 -16.99 3.66 3.55
N PRO A 94 -18.08 4.14 4.16
CA PRO A 94 -19.33 4.41 3.45
C PRO A 94 -19.15 5.43 2.33
N ALA A 95 -19.94 5.27 1.27
CA ALA A 95 -19.98 6.24 0.19
C ALA A 95 -20.60 7.57 0.69
N THR A 96 -19.91 8.66 0.41
CA THR A 96 -20.30 10.04 0.71
C THR A 96 -20.17 10.89 -0.55
N GLN A 97 -20.76 12.08 -0.55
CA GLN A 97 -20.58 13.01 -1.67
C GLN A 97 -19.11 13.41 -1.87
N GLN A 98 -18.30 13.39 -0.79
CA GLN A 98 -16.90 13.79 -0.79
C GLN A 98 -15.98 12.69 -1.34
N ASN A 99 -16.20 11.42 -1.00
CA ASN A 99 -15.32 10.32 -1.39
C ASN A 99 -15.75 9.58 -2.68
N GLN A 100 -16.93 9.88 -3.24
CA GLN A 100 -17.45 9.21 -4.44
C GLN A 100 -16.49 9.23 -5.64
N GLY A 101 -15.71 10.30 -5.80
CA GLY A 101 -14.72 10.39 -6.89
C GLY A 101 -13.55 9.43 -6.69
N MET A 102 -13.06 9.33 -5.46
CA MET A 102 -11.99 8.39 -5.10
C MET A 102 -12.47 6.94 -5.18
N LEU A 103 -13.69 6.64 -4.73
CA LEU A 103 -14.29 5.31 -4.87
C LEU A 103 -14.39 4.86 -6.34
N LYS A 104 -14.83 5.75 -7.24
CA LYS A 104 -14.85 5.47 -8.69
C LYS A 104 -13.47 5.21 -9.27
N MET A 105 -12.45 5.96 -8.83
CA MET A 105 -11.06 5.74 -9.28
C MET A 105 -10.55 4.36 -8.86
N PHE A 106 -10.90 3.90 -7.66
CA PHE A 106 -10.57 2.55 -7.21
C PHE A 106 -11.27 1.49 -8.07
N GLU A 107 -12.58 1.60 -8.31
CA GLU A 107 -13.31 0.67 -9.20
C GLU A 107 -12.67 0.57 -10.60
N ILE A 108 -12.22 1.70 -11.17
CA ILE A 108 -11.60 1.73 -12.50
C ILE A 108 -10.17 1.19 -12.49
N GLY A 109 -9.36 1.52 -11.47
CA GLY A 109 -7.97 1.11 -11.35
C GLY A 109 -7.76 -0.40 -11.15
N PHE A 110 -8.72 -1.10 -10.54
CA PHE A 110 -8.66 -2.54 -10.32
C PHE A 110 -9.13 -3.40 -11.52
N ASN A 111 -9.72 -2.79 -12.55
CA ASN A 111 -10.18 -3.51 -13.75
C ASN A 111 -9.06 -3.77 -14.78
N PHE A 112 -7.80 -3.41 -14.49
CA PHE A 112 -6.64 -3.71 -15.35
C PHE A 112 -5.97 -5.07 -15.05
N THR A 113 -6.46 -5.85 -14.08
CA THR A 113 -5.95 -7.21 -13.78
C THR A 113 -6.93 -8.33 -14.08
N SER A 114 -7.99 -8.06 -14.85
CA SER A 114 -9.03 -9.04 -15.21
C SER A 114 -9.28 -9.10 -16.72
N ASN A 115 -8.20 -9.21 -17.50
CA ASN A 115 -8.24 -9.74 -18.87
C ASN A 115 -7.15 -10.80 -19.05
#